data_AF-A0A060C088-F1
#
_entry.id   AF-A0A060C088-F1
#
_cell.length_a   1.000
_cell.length_b   1.000
_cell.length_c   1.000
_cell.angle_alpha   90.00
_cell.angle_beta   90.00
_cell.angle_gamma   90.00
#
_symmetry.space_group_name_H-M   'P 1'
#
loop_
_entity.id
_entity.type
_entity.pdbx_description
1 polymer ?
#
loop_
_entity_poly.entity_id
_entity_poly.type
_entity_poly.pdbx_seq_one_letter_code
_entity_poly.pdbx_strand_id
1 'polypeptide(L)'
;MTMPFSPSRTVFHGNGVATTFPFAFKVWSADQLTVTVTMPGATEQTEEDVTAQCSISLTESGGSVVYLREGSPLPAGAVLSITRDMPFVQEVDLVSASRFDPQVIEDALDQAAAERQQLREGLSRAVKLSATSATTPEDMVEDILTPRPGE
;
A
#
# COMPACT_ATOMS: atom_id res chain seq x y z
N MET A 1 -19.62 10.54 6.34
CA MET A 1 -18.71 11.27 5.43
C MET A 1 -18.54 10.37 4.22
N THR A 2 -18.50 10.89 2.99
CA THR A 2 -18.28 10.03 1.81
C THR A 2 -16.79 9.98 1.50
N MET A 3 -16.23 8.79 1.29
CA MET A 3 -14.82 8.66 0.96
C MET A 3 -14.47 9.35 -0.38
N PRO A 4 -13.59 10.38 -0.37
CA PRO A 4 -13.05 10.94 -1.60
C PRO A 4 -12.01 10.00 -2.23
N PHE A 5 -11.65 10.25 -3.48
CA PHE A 5 -10.46 9.63 -4.06
C PHE A 5 -9.23 9.93 -3.17
N SER A 6 -8.48 8.89 -2.81
CA SER A 6 -7.19 9.03 -2.15
C SER A 6 -6.14 8.15 -2.84
N PRO A 7 -4.86 8.54 -2.86
CA PRO A 7 -3.78 7.62 -3.20
C PRO A 7 -3.81 6.42 -2.25
N SER A 8 -3.52 5.21 -2.71
CA SER A 8 -3.39 4.04 -1.81
C SER A 8 -1.94 3.76 -1.38
N ARG A 9 -1.02 4.63 -1.82
CA ARG A 9 0.42 4.50 -1.62
C ARG A 9 1.08 5.87 -1.61
N THR A 10 2.11 6.03 -0.79
CA THR A 10 3.04 7.16 -0.83
C THR A 10 4.47 6.67 -0.75
N VAL A 11 5.39 7.37 -1.41
CA VAL A 11 6.81 6.98 -1.51
C VAL A 11 7.69 8.13 -1.03
N PHE A 12 8.72 7.78 -0.27
CA PHE A 12 9.69 8.71 0.29
C PHE A 12 11.11 8.28 -0.06
N HIS A 13 11.96 9.26 -0.35
CA HIS A 13 13.39 9.05 -0.52
C HIS A 13 14.11 9.46 0.77
N GLY A 14 14.93 8.55 1.30
CA GLY A 14 15.73 8.78 2.48
C GLY A 14 16.76 9.86 2.26
N ASN A 15 16.93 10.72 3.27
CA ASN A 15 17.89 11.83 3.29
C ASN A 15 18.87 11.73 4.48
N GLY A 16 18.80 10.66 5.26
CA GLY A 16 19.62 10.46 6.46
C GLY A 16 19.23 11.32 7.66
N VAL A 17 18.09 12.01 7.63
CA VAL A 17 17.61 12.90 8.71
C VAL A 17 16.15 12.64 9.09
N ALA A 18 15.28 12.38 8.12
CA ALA A 18 13.86 12.18 8.36
C ALA A 18 13.57 10.82 9.03
N THR A 19 12.77 10.87 10.09
CA THR A 19 12.28 9.68 10.82
C THR A 19 10.76 9.55 10.75
N THR A 20 10.04 10.61 10.38
CA THR A 20 8.57 10.64 10.34
C THR A 20 8.10 10.91 8.93
N PHE A 21 7.17 10.07 8.46
CA PHE A 21 6.66 10.06 7.10
C PHE A 21 5.13 10.13 7.11
N PRO A 22 4.52 11.21 6.59
CA PRO A 22 3.06 11.34 6.57
C PRO A 22 2.44 10.50 5.45
N PHE A 23 1.18 10.11 5.60
CA PHE A 23 0.38 9.57 4.51
C PHE A 23 -1.03 10.17 4.56
N ALA A 24 -1.68 10.28 3.40
CA ALA A 24 -2.92 11.05 3.23
C ALA A 24 -4.05 10.17 2.67
N PHE A 25 -4.21 8.99 3.24
CA PHE A 25 -5.24 8.04 2.82
C PHE A 25 -5.83 7.27 4.00
N LYS A 26 -7.14 7.03 3.97
CA LYS A 26 -7.86 6.38 5.07
C LYS A 26 -7.45 4.92 5.24
N VAL A 27 -7.24 4.54 6.50
CA VAL A 27 -7.26 3.17 7.04
C VAL A 27 -8.02 3.17 8.36
N TRP A 28 -8.56 2.02 8.78
CA TRP A 28 -9.32 1.85 10.02
C TRP A 28 -8.46 1.31 11.17
N SER A 29 -7.40 0.55 10.86
CA SER A 29 -6.41 0.09 11.84
C SER A 29 -4.98 0.31 11.30
N ALA A 30 -4.01 0.39 12.20
CA ALA A 30 -2.60 0.46 11.84
C ALA A 30 -2.14 -0.81 11.09
N ASP A 31 -2.77 -1.95 11.38
CA ASP A 31 -2.49 -3.24 10.74
C ASP A 31 -2.94 -3.29 9.27
N GLN A 32 -3.66 -2.27 8.79
CA GLN A 32 -4.09 -2.14 7.40
C GLN A 32 -3.08 -1.34 6.56
N LEU A 33 -1.86 -1.21 7.05
CA LEU A 33 -0.75 -0.56 6.37
C LEU A 33 0.42 -1.53 6.28
N THR A 34 1.09 -1.50 5.14
CA THR A 34 2.41 -2.09 4.98
C THR A 34 3.40 -0.97 4.73
N VAL A 35 4.51 -0.98 5.48
CA VAL A 35 5.66 -0.11 5.27
C VAL A 35 6.78 -0.96 4.71
N THR A 36 7.21 -0.69 3.47
CA THR A 36 8.35 -1.37 2.85
C THR A 36 9.51 -0.42 2.64
N VAL A 37 10.73 -0.93 2.74
CA VAL A 37 11.96 -0.16 2.49
C VAL A 37 12.88 -0.92 1.54
N THR A 38 13.39 -0.20 0.54
CA THR A 38 14.49 -0.65 -0.32
C THR A 38 15.76 0.10 0.10
N MET A 39 16.76 -0.63 0.57
CA MET A 39 18.03 -0.07 1.03
C MET A 39 18.95 0.32 -0.15
N PRO A 40 19.85 1.31 0.03
CA PRO A 40 20.79 1.70 -1.01
C PRO A 40 21.71 0.52 -1.37
N GLY A 41 21.84 0.22 -2.66
CA GLY A 41 22.68 -0.88 -3.16
C GLY A 41 21.99 -2.24 -3.18
N ALA A 42 20.76 -2.36 -2.67
CA ALA A 42 19.89 -3.47 -3.03
C ALA A 42 19.47 -3.28 -4.50
N THR A 43 19.65 -4.31 -5.33
CA THR A 43 18.92 -4.40 -6.60
C THR A 43 17.44 -4.26 -6.28
N GLU A 44 16.68 -3.49 -7.07
CA GLU A 44 15.28 -3.06 -6.84
C GLU A 44 14.26 -4.18 -6.52
N GLN A 45 14.69 -5.43 -6.38
CA GLN A 45 13.91 -6.62 -6.10
C GLN A 45 13.83 -7.03 -4.62
N THR A 46 14.48 -6.32 -3.69
CA THR A 46 14.37 -6.64 -2.25
C THR A 46 13.71 -5.49 -1.50
N GLU A 47 12.40 -5.33 -1.68
CA GLU A 47 11.58 -4.58 -0.72
C GLU A 47 11.53 -5.38 0.58
N GLU A 48 11.95 -4.76 1.68
CA GLU A 48 11.86 -5.35 3.02
C GLU A 48 10.63 -4.81 3.73
N ASP A 49 9.79 -5.68 4.32
CA ASP A 49 8.70 -5.26 5.18
C ASP A 49 9.26 -4.81 6.54
N VAL A 50 9.08 -3.52 6.83
CA VAL A 50 9.56 -2.86 8.05
C VAL A 50 8.43 -2.40 8.96
N THR A 51 7.19 -2.83 8.68
CA THR A 51 5.98 -2.38 9.37
C THR A 51 6.10 -2.58 10.89
N ALA A 52 6.61 -3.74 11.31
CA ALA A 52 6.83 -4.07 12.72
C ALA A 52 7.90 -3.20 13.42
N GLN A 53 8.77 -2.52 12.65
CA GLN A 53 9.78 -1.59 13.17
C GLN A 53 9.33 -0.12 13.06
N CYS A 54 8.06 0.12 12.77
CA CYS A 54 7.48 1.45 12.70
C CYS A 54 6.45 1.68 13.80
N SER A 55 6.32 2.94 14.24
CA SER A 55 5.20 3.39 15.05
C SER A 55 4.22 4.16 14.17
N ILE A 56 2.97 3.72 14.13
CA ILE A 56 1.94 4.27 13.24
C ILE A 56 0.95 5.10 14.05
N SER A 57 0.76 6.36 13.67
CA SER A 57 -0.26 7.25 14.23
C SER A 57 -1.31 7.53 13.16
N LEU A 58 -2.59 7.23 13.45
CA LEU A 58 -3.69 7.44 12.51
C LEU A 58 -4.41 8.78 12.77
N THR A 59 -4.92 9.37 11.71
CA THR A 59 -5.88 10.48 11.74
C THR A 59 -7.17 10.07 11.01
N GLU A 60 -8.15 10.97 10.93
CA GLU A 60 -9.41 10.70 10.22
C GLU A 60 -9.20 10.35 8.75
N SER A 61 -8.19 10.89 8.09
CA SER A 61 -7.99 10.76 6.62
C SER A 61 -6.56 10.39 6.22
N GLY A 62 -5.77 9.88 7.15
CA GLY A 62 -4.36 9.57 6.92
C GLY A 62 -3.64 9.23 8.21
N GLY A 63 -2.41 9.72 8.33
CA GLY A 63 -1.61 9.51 9.52
C GLY A 63 -0.14 9.80 9.28
N SER A 64 0.68 9.33 10.20
CA SER A 64 2.14 9.34 10.08
C SER A 64 2.74 8.02 10.53
N VAL A 65 3.81 7.64 9.85
CA VAL A 65 4.65 6.50 10.18
C VAL A 65 5.96 7.05 10.73
N VAL A 66 6.30 6.69 11.95
CA VAL A 66 7.62 6.94 12.53
C VAL A 66 8.47 5.70 12.29
N TYR A 67 9.47 5.83 11.43
CA TYR A 67 10.46 4.80 11.15
C TYR A 67 11.43 4.70 12.33
N LEU A 68 11.39 3.58 13.06
CA LEU A 68 12.16 3.37 14.29
C LEU A 68 13.21 2.27 14.16
N ARG A 69 13.57 1.86 12.93
CA ARG A 69 14.62 0.84 12.73
C ARG A 69 15.91 1.30 13.40
N GLU A 70 16.25 0.65 14.52
CA GLU A 70 17.41 0.94 15.36
C GLU A 70 17.52 2.42 15.81
N GLY A 71 16.39 3.14 15.88
CA GLY A 71 16.36 4.57 16.21
C GLY A 71 17.06 5.48 15.18
N SER A 72 17.35 4.96 13.98
CA SER A 72 18.08 5.69 12.94
C SER A 72 17.13 6.31 11.90
N PRO A 73 17.46 7.49 11.35
CA PRO A 73 16.71 8.07 10.24
C PRO A 73 16.83 7.21 8.97
N LEU A 74 15.87 7.35 8.05
CA LEU A 74 15.91 6.65 6.78
C LEU A 74 17.18 7.06 6.00
N PRO A 75 18.11 6.13 5.73
CA PRO A 75 19.42 6.47 5.20
C PRO A 75 19.34 7.10 3.80
N ALA A 76 20.32 7.94 3.46
CA ALA A 76 20.37 8.54 2.14
C ALA A 76 20.44 7.47 1.04
N GLY A 77 19.56 7.56 0.05
CA GLY A 77 19.46 6.59 -1.04
C GLY A 77 18.57 5.38 -0.76
N ALA A 78 18.00 5.24 0.44
CA ALA A 78 16.89 4.30 0.66
C ALA A 78 15.59 4.87 0.11
N VAL A 79 14.65 3.98 -0.24
CA VAL A 79 13.29 4.32 -0.64
C VAL A 79 12.33 3.65 0.33
N LEU A 80 11.43 4.42 0.93
CA LEU A 80 10.38 3.93 1.83
C LEU A 80 9.02 4.08 1.14
N SER A 81 8.22 3.02 1.14
CA SER A 81 6.84 3.02 0.67
C SER A 81 5.90 2.79 1.83
N ILE A 82 4.83 3.57 1.92
CA ILE A 82 3.69 3.31 2.81
C ILE A 82 2.51 2.98 1.90
N THR A 83 1.95 1.79 2.05
CA THR A 83 0.90 1.27 1.16
C THR A 83 -0.29 0.81 2.01
N ARG A 84 -1.51 1.05 1.53
CA ARG A 84 -2.72 0.47 2.10
C ARG A 84 -2.74 -1.03 1.82
N ASP A 85 -2.91 -1.82 2.88
CA ASP A 85 -3.04 -3.28 2.81
C ASP A 85 -4.21 -3.72 3.70
N MET A 86 -5.43 -3.39 3.26
CA MET A 86 -6.64 -3.81 3.95
C MET A 86 -6.99 -5.26 3.59
N PRO A 87 -7.49 -6.06 4.56
CA PRO A 87 -8.08 -7.35 4.25
C PRO A 87 -9.36 -7.16 3.42
N PHE A 88 -9.56 -8.00 2.40
CA PHE A 88 -10.76 -7.99 1.56
C PHE A 88 -11.86 -8.84 2.21
N VAL A 89 -12.51 -8.31 3.23
CA VAL A 89 -13.55 -9.02 4.00
C VAL A 89 -14.75 -8.12 4.25
N GLN A 90 -15.95 -8.68 4.13
CA GLN A 90 -17.17 -8.00 4.56
C GLN A 90 -17.41 -8.35 6.04
N GLU A 91 -17.14 -7.40 6.95
CA GLU A 91 -17.34 -7.59 8.39
C GLU A 91 -18.78 -7.34 8.85
N VAL A 92 -19.56 -6.57 8.10
CA VAL A 92 -20.92 -6.18 8.47
C VAL A 92 -21.94 -7.24 8.04
N ASP A 93 -22.68 -7.75 9.02
CA ASP A 93 -23.84 -8.63 8.85
C ASP A 93 -25.13 -7.89 9.22
N LEU A 94 -26.04 -7.73 8.24
CA LEU A 94 -27.30 -7.01 8.42
C LEU A 94 -28.44 -8.01 8.63
N VAL A 95 -29.06 -7.96 9.82
CA VAL A 95 -30.20 -8.80 10.16
C VAL A 95 -31.50 -8.22 9.60
N SER A 96 -32.20 -9.01 8.78
CA SER A 96 -33.48 -8.64 8.18
C SER A 96 -34.53 -8.26 9.23
N ALA A 97 -35.37 -7.27 8.92
CA ALA A 97 -36.44 -6.77 9.78
C ALA A 97 -36.00 -6.17 11.12
N SER A 98 -34.70 -5.93 11.33
CA SER A 98 -34.18 -5.12 12.43
C SER A 98 -34.00 -3.66 12.01
N ARG A 99 -33.88 -2.78 13.01
CA ARG A 99 -33.38 -1.41 12.78
C ARG A 99 -31.86 -1.49 12.73
N PHE A 100 -31.25 -0.89 11.72
CA PHE A 100 -29.80 -0.75 11.61
C PHE A 100 -29.39 0.73 11.71
N ASP A 101 -28.15 0.95 12.11
CA ASP A 101 -27.53 2.29 12.14
C ASP A 101 -27.02 2.63 10.73
N PRO A 102 -27.48 3.75 10.11
CA PRO A 102 -26.95 4.19 8.83
C PRO A 102 -25.43 4.39 8.82
N GLN A 103 -24.81 4.74 9.95
CA GLN A 103 -23.36 4.92 10.03
C GLN A 103 -22.59 3.62 9.75
N VAL A 104 -23.15 2.47 10.16
CA VAL A 104 -22.55 1.15 9.87
C VAL A 104 -22.53 0.88 8.36
N ILE A 105 -23.57 1.30 7.65
CA ILE A 105 -23.63 1.14 6.18
C ILE A 105 -22.65 2.08 5.50
N GLU A 106 -22.60 3.35 5.92
CA GLU A 106 -21.64 4.31 5.38
C GLU A 106 -20.20 3.84 5.58
N ASP A 107 -19.84 3.37 6.78
CA ASP A 107 -18.50 2.86 7.07
C ASP A 107 -18.15 1.63 6.22
N ALA A 108 -19.10 0.71 6.03
CA ALA A 108 -18.91 -0.47 5.18
C ALA A 108 -18.73 -0.10 3.69
N LEU A 109 -19.52 0.86 3.19
CA LEU A 109 -19.41 1.35 1.81
C LEU A 109 -18.09 2.10 1.59
N ASP A 110 -17.65 2.87 2.58
CA ASP A 110 -16.35 3.51 2.58
C ASP A 110 -15.22 2.47 2.57
N GLN A 111 -15.23 1.46 3.45
CA GLN A 111 -14.23 0.38 3.44
C GLN A 111 -14.13 -0.29 2.07
N ALA A 112 -15.27 -0.67 1.48
CA ALA A 112 -15.32 -1.25 0.15
C ALA A 112 -14.83 -0.28 -0.95
N ALA A 113 -15.00 1.03 -0.78
CA ALA A 113 -14.41 2.02 -1.69
C ALA A 113 -12.88 2.09 -1.56
N ALA A 114 -12.33 2.03 -0.34
CA ALA A 114 -10.88 1.98 -0.10
C ALA A 114 -10.24 0.72 -0.69
N GLU A 115 -10.88 -0.44 -0.52
CA GLU A 115 -10.45 -1.71 -1.12
C GLU A 115 -10.36 -1.61 -2.64
N ARG A 116 -11.37 -1.02 -3.30
CA ARG A 116 -11.34 -0.78 -4.75
C ARG A 116 -10.22 0.19 -5.15
N GLN A 117 -9.98 1.24 -4.37
CA GLN A 117 -8.86 2.15 -4.60
C GLN A 117 -7.50 1.45 -4.45
N GLN A 118 -7.37 0.52 -3.49
CA GLN A 118 -6.18 -0.32 -3.30
C GLN A 118 -5.95 -1.25 -4.48
N LEU A 119 -6.97 -1.99 -4.92
CA LEU A 119 -6.88 -2.87 -6.10
C LEU A 119 -6.47 -2.09 -7.35
N ARG A 120 -7.07 -0.91 -7.57
CA ARG A 120 -6.72 -0.08 -8.73
C ARG A 120 -5.26 0.39 -8.67
N GLU A 121 -4.74 0.70 -7.48
CA GLU A 121 -3.32 1.06 -7.30
C GLU A 121 -2.41 -0.12 -7.65
N GLY A 122 -2.68 -1.31 -7.10
CA GLY A 122 -1.90 -2.51 -7.42
C GLY A 122 -1.94 -2.85 -8.91
N LEU A 123 -3.13 -2.84 -9.52
CA LEU A 123 -3.32 -3.06 -10.96
C LEU A 123 -2.65 -1.97 -11.81
N SER A 124 -2.45 -0.75 -11.31
CA SER A 124 -1.77 0.30 -12.06
C SER A 124 -0.27 0.04 -12.24
N ARG A 125 0.32 -0.76 -11.34
CA ARG A 125 1.74 -1.14 -11.35
C ARG A 125 1.99 -2.57 -11.85
N ALA A 126 0.95 -3.33 -12.15
CA ALA A 126 1.06 -4.68 -12.69
C ALA A 126 1.38 -4.68 -14.19
N VAL A 127 2.09 -5.71 -14.65
CA VAL A 127 2.20 -6.03 -16.08
C VAL A 127 0.84 -6.49 -16.59
N LYS A 128 0.32 -5.84 -17.63
CA LYS A 128 -1.00 -6.13 -18.20
C LYS A 128 -0.86 -6.79 -19.56
N LEU A 129 -1.37 -8.02 -19.63
CA LEU A 129 -1.42 -8.80 -20.84
C LEU A 129 -2.77 -8.69 -21.53
N SER A 130 -2.78 -9.00 -22.82
CA SER A 130 -4.04 -9.22 -23.55
C SER A 130 -4.81 -10.38 -22.93
N ALA A 131 -6.14 -10.28 -22.89
CA ALA A 131 -7.01 -11.34 -22.38
C ALA A 131 -6.90 -12.67 -23.17
N THR A 132 -6.36 -12.63 -24.38
CA THR A 132 -6.14 -13.80 -25.25
C THR A 132 -4.69 -14.29 -25.27
N SER A 133 -3.79 -13.66 -24.49
CA SER A 133 -2.38 -14.04 -24.43
C SER A 133 -2.21 -15.40 -23.78
N ALA A 134 -1.34 -16.24 -24.35
CA ALA A 134 -0.91 -17.49 -23.73
C ALA A 134 0.31 -17.30 -22.80
N THR A 135 1.02 -16.18 -22.94
CA THR A 135 2.16 -15.78 -22.08
C THR A 135 1.66 -15.39 -20.69
N THR A 136 2.39 -15.72 -19.62
CA THR A 136 2.07 -15.23 -18.27
C THR A 136 2.79 -13.92 -17.95
N PRO A 137 2.33 -13.12 -16.96
CA PRO A 137 3.04 -11.92 -16.55
C PRO A 137 4.48 -12.19 -16.10
N GLU A 138 4.73 -13.35 -15.49
CA GLU A 138 6.07 -13.79 -15.06
C GLU A 138 6.98 -14.04 -16.26
N ASP A 139 6.51 -14.79 -17.26
CA ASP A 139 7.24 -15.04 -18.51
C ASP A 139 7.61 -13.72 -19.22
N MET A 140 6.70 -12.75 -19.19
CA MET A 140 6.94 -11.42 -19.75
C MET A 140 8.03 -10.64 -19.01
N VAL A 141 8.03 -10.72 -17.67
CA VAL A 141 9.05 -10.05 -16.86
C VAL A 141 10.42 -10.70 -17.11
N GLU A 142 10.47 -12.03 -17.23
CA GLU A 142 11.70 -12.74 -17.59
C GLU A 142 12.23 -12.33 -18.97
N ASP A 143 11.38 -12.25 -20.00
CA ASP A 143 11.76 -11.81 -21.35
C ASP A 143 12.32 -10.37 -21.35
N ILE A 144 11.71 -9.47 -20.58
CA ILE A 144 12.19 -8.08 -20.42
C ILE A 144 13.55 -8.03 -19.72
N LEU A 145 13.77 -8.89 -18.71
CA LEU A 145 14.99 -8.90 -17.91
C LEU A 145 16.14 -9.68 -18.56
N THR A 146 15.87 -10.57 -19.52
CA THR A 146 16.91 -11.24 -20.29
C THR A 146 17.60 -10.25 -21.24
N PRO A 147 18.93 -10.04 -21.12
CA PRO A 147 19.64 -9.20 -22.06
C PRO A 147 19.58 -9.84 -23.45
N ARG A 148 18.99 -9.15 -24.42
CA ARG A 148 19.01 -9.63 -25.82
C ARG A 148 20.47 -9.68 -26.29
N PRO A 149 20.96 -10.82 -26.78
CA PRO A 149 22.30 -10.89 -27.34
C PRO A 149 22.33 -10.14 -28.68
N GLY A 150 22.85 -8.91 -28.66
CA GLY A 150 23.28 -8.16 -29.85
C GLY A 150 22.28 -7.12 -30.38
N GLU A 151 22.55 -5.86 -30.04
CA GLU A 151 22.58 -4.71 -30.97
C GLU A 151 23.82 -3.87 -30.65
#